data_AF-A0A8J4RTU9-F1
#
_entry.id   AF-A0A8J4RTU9-F1
#
_cell.length_a   1.000
_cell.length_b   1.000
_cell.length_c   1.000
_cell.angle_alpha   90.00
_cell.angle_beta   90.00
_cell.angle_gamma   90.00
#
_symmetry.space_group_name_H-M   'P 1'
#
loop_
_entity.id
_entity.type
_entity.pdbx_description
1 polymer ?
#
loop_
_entity_poly.entity_id
_entity_poly.type
_entity_poly.pdbx_seq_one_letter_code
_entity_poly.pdbx_strand_id
1 'polypeptide(L)'
;MLESQKLKNMQNMKCYAYIIAGVVFQTIIILVFALTVMRIKTPSVRLTSVTVQNLVYNTTGSPAFSMNLIAEIAVKNKNFGHFRFDNSTTNVTYGDMIVGDGDIIKGRANARKTKRFNVTIDISSIGITDSEILSNELKSGI
;
A
#
# COMPACT_ATOMS: atom_id res chain seq x y z
N MET A 1 68.33 18.08 -12.12
CA MET A 1 67.04 18.78 -11.86
C MET A 1 65.91 18.31 -12.77
N LEU A 2 66.11 18.21 -14.09
CA LEU A 2 65.07 17.85 -15.07
C LEU A 2 64.47 16.43 -14.87
N GLU A 3 65.31 15.42 -14.58
CA GLU A 3 64.89 14.04 -14.32
C GLU A 3 63.99 13.92 -13.06
N SER A 4 64.28 14.69 -12.01
CA SER A 4 63.51 14.69 -10.76
C SER A 4 62.12 15.32 -10.93
N GLN A 5 61.99 16.33 -11.81
CA GLN A 5 60.69 16.92 -12.16
C GLN A 5 59.82 15.98 -13.01
N LYS A 6 60.42 15.26 -13.98
CA LYS A 6 59.70 14.23 -14.76
C LYS A 6 59.16 13.11 -13.88
N LEU A 7 59.96 12.62 -12.92
CA LEU A 7 59.54 11.55 -12.01
C LEU A 7 58.37 11.97 -11.09
N LYS A 8 58.42 13.20 -10.55
CA LYS A 8 57.32 13.79 -9.76
C LYS A 8 56.03 13.92 -10.56
N ASN A 9 56.09 14.41 -11.80
CA ASN A 9 54.91 14.55 -12.65
C ASN A 9 54.30 13.18 -13.00
N MET A 10 55.12 12.15 -13.22
CA MET A 10 54.65 10.80 -13.53
C MET A 10 54.00 10.09 -12.33
N GLN A 11 54.48 10.35 -11.10
CA GLN A 11 53.85 9.87 -9.87
C GLN A 11 52.53 10.59 -9.58
N ASN A 12 52.47 11.91 -9.80
CA ASN A 12 51.25 12.70 -9.63
C ASN A 12 50.16 12.26 -10.61
N MET A 13 50.51 11.97 -11.87
CA MET A 13 49.57 11.44 -12.87
C MET A 13 48.95 10.10 -12.46
N LYS A 14 49.75 9.19 -11.86
CA LYS A 14 49.22 7.92 -11.32
C LYS A 14 48.26 8.16 -10.16
N CYS A 15 48.57 9.11 -9.27
CA CYS A 15 47.69 9.48 -8.16
C CYS A 15 46.34 10.04 -8.67
N TYR A 16 46.37 10.96 -9.63
CA TYR A 16 45.15 11.47 -10.26
C TYR A 16 44.33 10.37 -10.96
N ALA A 17 44.99 9.43 -11.63
CA ALA A 17 44.30 8.30 -12.24
C ALA A 17 43.58 7.42 -11.21
N TYR A 18 44.19 7.15 -10.05
CA TYR A 18 43.54 6.41 -8.96
C TYR A 18 42.37 7.18 -8.35
N ILE A 19 42.49 8.51 -8.19
CA ILE A 19 41.39 9.35 -7.70
C ILE A 19 40.22 9.31 -8.68
N ILE A 20 40.47 9.48 -9.97
CA ILE A 20 39.43 9.42 -11.01
C ILE A 20 38.77 8.03 -11.01
N ALA A 21 39.55 6.95 -10.93
CA ALA A 21 39.02 5.59 -10.86
C ALA A 21 38.14 5.38 -9.61
N GLY A 22 38.56 5.89 -8.45
CA GLY A 22 37.78 5.84 -7.21
C GLY A 22 36.46 6.61 -7.31
N VAL A 23 36.48 7.80 -7.92
CA VAL A 23 35.26 8.58 -8.16
C VAL A 23 34.32 7.82 -9.09
N VAL A 24 34.81 7.31 -10.23
CA VAL A 24 34.00 6.53 -11.16
C VAL A 24 33.38 5.31 -10.47
N PHE A 25 34.17 4.55 -9.71
CA PHE A 25 33.67 3.41 -8.94
C PHE A 25 32.56 3.81 -7.95
N GLN A 26 32.76 4.90 -7.21
CA GLN A 26 31.77 5.41 -6.28
C GLN A 26 30.48 5.84 -7.00
N THR A 27 30.58 6.49 -8.17
CA THR A 27 29.39 6.86 -8.95
C THR A 27 28.59 5.64 -9.40
N ILE A 28 29.25 4.55 -9.81
CA ILE A 28 28.58 3.31 -10.20
C ILE A 28 27.83 2.72 -9.00
N ILE A 29 28.46 2.69 -7.81
CA ILE A 29 27.81 2.21 -6.59
C ILE A 29 26.57 3.05 -6.26
N ILE A 30 26.71 4.37 -6.27
CA ILE A 30 25.60 5.30 -5.98
C ILE A 30 24.46 5.09 -6.98
N LEU A 31 24.78 4.95 -8.27
CA LEU A 31 23.79 4.71 -9.33
C LEU A 31 23.03 3.41 -9.10
N VAL A 32 23.74 2.30 -8.82
CA VAL A 32 23.12 1.00 -8.53
C VAL A 32 22.23 1.11 -7.28
N PHE A 33 22.68 1.76 -6.22
CA PHE A 33 21.89 1.92 -4.99
C PHE A 33 20.64 2.78 -5.22
N ALA A 34 20.76 3.86 -6.01
CA ALA A 34 19.62 4.69 -6.39
C ALA A 34 18.57 3.88 -7.18
N LEU A 35 19.01 3.10 -8.16
CA LEU A 35 18.12 2.32 -9.02
C LEU A 35 17.49 1.11 -8.30
N THR A 36 18.15 0.55 -7.28
CA THR A 36 17.67 -0.65 -6.59
C THR A 36 16.95 -0.35 -5.28
N VAL A 37 17.53 0.49 -4.42
CA VAL A 37 17.04 0.78 -3.06
C VAL A 37 16.12 1.98 -3.03
N MET A 38 16.44 3.06 -3.75
CA MET A 38 15.63 4.28 -3.77
C MET A 38 14.43 4.20 -4.72
N ARG A 39 14.32 3.14 -5.53
CA ARG A 39 13.18 2.95 -6.42
C ARG A 39 11.88 2.82 -5.62
N ILE A 40 10.97 3.77 -5.84
CA ILE A 40 9.64 3.77 -5.22
C ILE A 40 8.82 2.59 -5.76
N LYS A 41 8.25 1.83 -4.84
CA LYS A 41 7.38 0.67 -5.05
C LYS A 41 6.02 0.98 -4.43
N THR A 42 4.97 0.67 -5.16
CA THR A 42 3.61 0.80 -4.64
C THR A 42 3.43 -0.12 -3.42
N PRO A 43 2.88 0.39 -2.30
CA PRO A 43 2.55 -0.44 -1.15
C PRO A 43 1.54 -1.52 -1.55
N SER A 44 1.55 -2.64 -0.85
CA SER A 44 0.52 -3.67 -1.02
C SER A 44 -0.52 -3.50 0.06
N VAL A 45 -1.77 -3.26 -0.33
CA VAL A 45 -2.92 -3.27 0.58
C VAL A 45 -3.54 -4.67 0.55
N ARG A 46 -3.92 -5.19 1.70
CA ARG A 46 -4.60 -6.48 1.85
C ARG A 46 -5.68 -6.40 2.90
N LEU A 47 -6.82 -7.01 2.62
CA LEU A 47 -7.84 -7.31 3.62
C LEU A 47 -7.41 -8.59 4.35
N THR A 48 -7.22 -8.50 5.67
CA THR A 48 -6.68 -9.61 6.47
C THR A 48 -7.77 -10.40 7.14
N SER A 49 -8.74 -9.71 7.73
CA SER A 49 -9.89 -10.32 8.39
C SER A 49 -11.09 -9.40 8.26
N VAL A 50 -12.28 -10.00 8.34
CA VAL A 50 -13.55 -9.28 8.40
C VAL A 50 -14.36 -9.92 9.51
N THR A 51 -14.84 -9.10 10.43
CA THR A 51 -15.73 -9.51 11.50
C THR A 51 -17.09 -8.88 11.26
N VAL A 52 -18.13 -9.71 11.20
CA VAL A 52 -19.52 -9.26 11.08
C VAL A 52 -20.10 -9.09 12.48
N GLN A 53 -20.74 -7.96 12.74
CA GLN A 53 -21.45 -7.66 13.99
C GLN A 53 -22.86 -7.14 13.69
N ASN A 54 -23.78 -7.35 14.64
CA ASN A 54 -25.13 -6.82 14.59
C ASN A 54 -25.88 -7.13 13.28
N LEU A 55 -25.72 -8.35 12.75
CA LEU A 55 -26.43 -8.77 11.56
C LEU A 55 -27.93 -8.87 11.85
N VAL A 56 -28.72 -8.06 11.14
CA VAL A 56 -30.18 -8.08 11.14
C VAL A 56 -30.64 -8.24 9.70
N TYR A 57 -31.54 -9.18 9.43
CA TYR A 57 -32.08 -9.40 8.09
C TYR A 57 -33.57 -9.76 8.13
N ASN A 58 -34.28 -9.43 7.05
CA ASN A 58 -35.67 -9.78 6.82
C ASN A 58 -35.81 -10.39 5.42
N THR A 59 -36.54 -11.50 5.32
CA THR A 59 -36.81 -12.24 4.08
C THR A 59 -38.27 -12.23 3.65
N THR A 60 -39.15 -11.60 4.45
CA THR A 60 -40.60 -11.59 4.24
C THR A 60 -41.11 -10.18 3.95
N GLY A 61 -41.98 -10.06 2.94
CA GLY A 61 -42.45 -8.76 2.46
C GLY A 61 -41.34 -8.00 1.71
N SER A 62 -40.76 -6.99 2.35
CA SER A 62 -39.66 -6.20 1.80
C SER A 62 -38.32 -6.75 2.31
N PRO A 63 -37.52 -7.44 1.49
CA PRO A 63 -36.26 -8.01 1.92
C PRO A 63 -35.25 -6.90 2.23
N ALA A 64 -34.56 -7.03 3.36
CA ALA A 64 -33.57 -6.07 3.81
C ALA A 64 -32.53 -6.72 4.70
N PHE A 65 -31.33 -6.14 4.75
CA PHE A 65 -30.31 -6.49 5.72
C PHE A 65 -29.54 -5.25 6.18
N SER A 66 -29.04 -5.32 7.41
CA SER A 66 -28.11 -4.35 7.97
C SER A 66 -27.10 -5.09 8.85
N MET A 67 -25.84 -4.67 8.80
CA MET A 67 -24.76 -5.25 9.59
C MET A 67 -23.63 -4.25 9.74
N ASN A 68 -22.79 -4.46 10.75
CA ASN A 68 -21.55 -3.72 10.94
C ASN A 68 -20.37 -4.64 10.57
N LEU A 69 -19.55 -4.23 9.62
CA LEU A 69 -18.30 -4.93 9.31
C LEU A 69 -17.13 -4.23 9.99
N ILE A 70 -16.32 -5.01 10.69
CA ILE A 70 -14.98 -4.57 11.11
C ILE A 70 -13.96 -5.28 10.22
N ALA A 71 -13.39 -4.53 9.29
CA ALA A 71 -12.39 -4.98 8.35
C ALA A 71 -10.97 -4.64 8.86
N GLU A 72 -10.11 -5.65 9.02
CA GLU A 72 -8.70 -5.43 9.30
C GLU A 72 -7.93 -5.28 7.97
N ILE A 73 -7.39 -4.08 7.74
CA ILE A 73 -6.63 -3.76 6.54
C ILE A 73 -5.14 -3.71 6.89
N ALA A 74 -4.33 -4.38 6.08
CA ALA A 74 -2.88 -4.41 6.17
C ALA A 74 -2.23 -3.68 4.99
N VAL A 75 -1.56 -2.56 5.27
CA VAL A 75 -0.77 -1.79 4.30
C VAL A 75 0.71 -2.13 4.47
N LYS A 76 1.25 -2.92 3.53
CA LYS A 76 2.66 -3.30 3.49
C LYS A 76 3.47 -2.29 2.68
N ASN A 77 4.36 -1.56 3.35
CA ASN A 77 5.32 -0.68 2.70
C ASN A 77 6.52 -1.50 2.17
N LYS A 78 6.71 -1.49 0.86
CA LYS A 78 7.83 -2.18 0.18
C LYS A 78 9.07 -1.29 0.02
N ASN A 79 8.97 -0.02 0.38
CA ASN A 79 10.03 0.99 0.22
C ASN A 79 10.99 1.00 1.41
N PHE A 80 12.21 1.50 1.18
CA PHE A 80 13.19 1.78 2.23
C PHE A 80 12.97 3.13 2.92
N GLY A 81 12.05 3.95 2.41
CA GLY A 81 11.53 5.15 3.08
C GLY A 81 10.18 4.90 3.75
N HIS A 82 9.70 5.88 4.52
CA HIS A 82 8.35 5.83 5.09
C HIS A 82 7.30 6.08 4.02
N PHE A 83 6.20 5.36 4.10
CA PHE A 83 5.03 5.57 3.26
C PHE A 83 3.93 6.22 4.10
N ARG A 84 3.38 7.34 3.64
CA ARG A 84 2.24 8.02 4.23
C ARG A 84 1.05 7.84 3.30
N PHE A 85 -0.11 7.60 3.88
CA PHE A 85 -1.38 7.58 3.17
C PHE A 85 -2.33 8.57 3.82
N ASP A 86 -3.08 9.27 2.99
CA ASP A 86 -4.06 10.26 3.42
C ASP A 86 -5.42 9.59 3.71
N ASN A 87 -6.38 10.41 4.13
CA ASN A 87 -7.74 9.95 4.32
C ASN A 87 -8.29 9.40 3.00
N SER A 88 -8.91 8.24 3.05
CA SER A 88 -9.53 7.58 1.88
C SER A 88 -10.81 6.89 2.32
N THR A 89 -11.73 6.68 1.39
CA THR A 89 -12.95 5.93 1.64
C THR A 89 -12.83 4.54 1.02
N THR A 90 -13.37 3.53 1.70
CA THR A 90 -13.53 2.17 1.20
C THR A 90 -15.00 1.91 0.98
N ASN A 91 -15.38 1.40 -0.20
CA ASN A 91 -16.76 1.06 -0.49
C ASN A 91 -16.94 -0.46 -0.40
N VAL A 92 -18.05 -0.89 0.17
CA VAL A 92 -18.53 -2.27 0.11
C VAL A 92 -19.69 -2.30 -0.88
N THR A 93 -19.61 -3.24 -1.83
CA THR A 93 -20.61 -3.41 -2.87
C THR A 93 -21.30 -4.75 -2.75
N TYR A 94 -22.59 -4.77 -3.10
CA TYR A 94 -23.37 -5.95 -3.36
C TYR A 94 -23.77 -5.92 -4.84
N GLY A 95 -23.19 -6.81 -5.64
CA GLY A 95 -23.21 -6.67 -7.10
C GLY A 95 -22.57 -5.34 -7.52
N ASP A 96 -23.30 -4.56 -8.32
CA ASP A 96 -22.88 -3.23 -8.80
C ASP A 96 -23.32 -2.08 -7.90
N MET A 97 -23.97 -2.38 -6.76
CA MET A 97 -24.52 -1.37 -5.85
C MET A 97 -23.67 -1.21 -4.61
N ILE A 98 -23.37 0.04 -4.24
CA ILE A 98 -22.67 0.36 -2.98
C ILE A 98 -23.66 0.25 -1.84
N VAL A 99 -23.36 -0.62 -0.87
CA VAL A 99 -24.21 -0.92 0.29
C VAL A 99 -23.64 -0.40 1.61
N GLY A 100 -22.41 0.11 1.58
CA GLY A 100 -21.77 0.76 2.72
C GLY A 100 -20.44 1.38 2.33
N ASP A 101 -20.01 2.33 3.14
CA ASP A 101 -18.72 3.00 3.01
C ASP A 101 -18.03 3.11 4.38
N GLY A 102 -16.70 3.15 4.35
CA GLY A 102 -15.87 3.17 5.53
C GLY A 102 -14.68 4.10 5.38
N ASP A 103 -14.43 4.88 6.41
CA ASP A 103 -13.32 5.83 6.42
C ASP A 103 -12.01 5.18 6.82
N ILE A 104 -11.03 5.27 5.92
CA ILE A 104 -9.62 5.04 6.21
C ILE A 104 -9.01 6.36 6.66
N ILE A 105 -8.66 6.44 7.94
CA ILE A 105 -7.97 7.58 8.51
C ILE A 105 -6.50 7.58 8.05
N LYS A 106 -5.97 8.78 7.77
CA LYS A 106 -4.55 8.99 7.42
C LYS A 106 -3.60 8.25 8.36
N GLY A 107 -2.52 7.73 7.80
CA GLY A 107 -1.55 6.96 8.55
C GLY A 107 -0.17 6.86 7.89
N ARG A 108 0.74 6.20 8.59
CA ARG A 108 2.13 6.00 8.15
C ARG A 108 2.57 4.57 8.36
N ALA A 109 3.10 3.97 7.30
CA ALA A 109 3.80 2.70 7.34
C ALA A 109 5.31 2.93 7.28
N ASN A 110 6.05 2.38 8.25
CA ASN A 110 7.50 2.50 8.30
C ASN A 110 8.19 1.74 7.16
N ALA A 111 9.44 2.10 6.88
CA ALA A 111 10.25 1.45 5.84
C ALA A 111 10.23 -0.07 6.00
N ARG A 112 9.90 -0.79 4.91
CA ARG A 112 9.83 -2.27 4.85
C ARG A 112 8.91 -2.93 5.89
N LYS A 113 7.98 -2.18 6.50
CA LYS A 113 7.05 -2.66 7.54
C LYS A 113 5.61 -2.68 7.03
N THR A 114 4.75 -3.40 7.76
CA THR A 114 3.30 -3.43 7.52
C THR A 114 2.58 -2.67 8.62
N LYS A 115 1.67 -1.78 8.25
CA LYS A 115 0.75 -1.13 9.18
C LYS A 115 -0.61 -1.84 9.08
N ARG A 116 -1.15 -2.26 10.22
CA ARG A 116 -2.49 -2.84 10.35
C ARG A 116 -3.39 -1.85 11.07
N PHE A 117 -4.65 -1.78 10.65
CA PHE A 117 -5.68 -0.98 11.28
C PHE A 117 -7.06 -1.54 10.93
N ASN A 118 -8.04 -1.23 11.76
CA ASN A 118 -9.42 -1.65 11.55
C ASN A 118 -10.22 -0.50 10.94
N VAL A 119 -11.10 -0.85 10.01
CA VAL A 119 -12.11 0.04 9.44
C VAL A 119 -13.46 -0.53 9.80
N THR A 120 -14.29 0.27 10.45
CA THR A 120 -15.69 -0.08 10.70
C THR A 120 -16.52 0.44 9.55
N ILE A 121 -17.39 -0.41 9.02
CA ILE A 121 -18.25 -0.13 7.86
C ILE A 121 -19.65 -0.51 8.25
N ASP A 122 -20.56 0.46 8.22
CA ASP A 122 -21.97 0.20 8.41
C ASP A 122 -22.58 -0.15 7.05
N ILE A 123 -23.23 -1.31 6.99
CA ILE A 123 -23.82 -1.83 5.77
C ILE A 123 -25.34 -1.83 5.89
N SER A 124 -26.00 -1.38 4.83
CA SER A 124 -27.44 -1.45 4.69
C SER A 124 -27.82 -1.82 3.26
N SER A 125 -28.89 -2.59 3.11
CA SER A 125 -29.50 -2.91 1.82
C SER A 125 -30.33 -1.74 1.23
N ILE A 126 -30.22 -0.55 1.80
CA ILE A 126 -30.98 0.63 1.38
C ILE A 126 -30.46 1.06 0.01
N GLY A 127 -31.32 0.99 -1.01
CA GLY A 127 -30.96 1.32 -2.39
C GLY A 127 -30.71 0.12 -3.30
N ILE A 128 -30.80 -1.12 -2.79
CA ILE A 128 -30.82 -2.31 -3.64
C ILE A 128 -32.15 -2.36 -4.40
N THR A 129 -32.10 -2.27 -5.73
CA THR A 129 -33.30 -2.25 -6.58
C THR A 129 -33.87 -3.65 -6.85
N ASP A 130 -33.02 -4.69 -6.84
CA ASP A 130 -33.42 -6.07 -7.18
C ASP A 130 -33.87 -6.86 -5.95
N SER A 131 -35.07 -6.55 -5.46
CA SER A 131 -35.63 -7.17 -4.26
C SER A 131 -35.87 -8.69 -4.40
N GLU A 132 -36.21 -9.18 -5.60
CA GLU A 132 -36.43 -10.62 -5.81
C GLU A 132 -35.15 -11.44 -5.64
N ILE A 133 -34.05 -10.97 -6.24
CA ILE A 133 -32.72 -11.59 -6.13
C ILE A 133 -32.29 -11.55 -4.66
N LEU A 134 -32.37 -10.37 -4.04
CA LEU A 134 -31.99 -10.20 -2.64
C LEU A 134 -32.78 -11.13 -1.70
N SER A 135 -34.10 -11.28 -1.92
CA SER A 135 -34.93 -12.22 -1.15
C SER A 135 -34.47 -13.67 -1.34
N ASN A 136 -34.13 -14.07 -2.55
CA ASN A 136 -33.71 -15.44 -2.84
C ASN A 136 -32.34 -15.75 -2.20
N GLU A 137 -31.37 -14.84 -2.30
CA GLU A 137 -30.04 -14.98 -1.69
C GLU A 137 -30.13 -15.01 -0.14
N LEU A 138 -30.94 -14.12 0.46
CA LEU A 138 -31.16 -14.16 1.91
C LEU A 138 -31.84 -15.45 2.38
N LYS A 139 -32.72 -16.04 1.57
CA LYS A 139 -33.38 -17.33 1.89
C LYS A 139 -32.46 -18.53 1.67
N SER A 140 -31.57 -18.46 0.68
CA SER A 140 -30.56 -19.50 0.44
C SER A 140 -29.40 -19.42 1.43
N GLY A 141 -29.25 -18.29 2.14
CA GLY A 141 -28.17 -18.06 3.09
C GLY A 141 -26.84 -17.69 2.40
N ILE A 142 -26.93 -17.13 1.19
CA ILE A 142 -25.82 -16.74 0.34
C ILE A 142 -25.68 -15.22 0.35
#